data_AF-A0A813E1Y0-F1
#
_entry.id   AF-A0A813E1Y0-F1
#
_cell.length_a   1.000
_cell.length_b   1.000
_cell.length_c   1.000
_cell.angle_alpha   90.00
_cell.angle_beta   90.00
_cell.angle_gamma   90.00
#
_symmetry.space_group_name_H-M   'P 1'
#
loop_
_entity.id
_entity.type
_entity.pdbx_description
1 polymer ?
#
loop_
_entity_poly.entity_id
_entity_poly.type
_entity_poly.pdbx_seq_one_letter_code
_entity_poly.pdbx_strand_id
1 'polypeptide(L)'
;MAFAQVGATPSDFDHRKTFPACYPDEGREVVRDQGTCGSCWAFATASSLMANLCASGNGTSAKASGTDRYEISVQAIMSCNTVGYGCDGGNEQGAETAFLSKGISKERGFVYRCGGGNALNHFDVESTTCDVAPWGAHCNPSSESTWHYDGMDRTSGPDGIIAGLLLGATQTLSFDVYANLFTYTSGVYSATSGSLKGGHAVACLGYGEDQGTKYWLIQNSWGANWGMDGFAKFKRGINLANIEDSAYVIRGFVDSGAKLPCADGATSGLESGGSALTCAQVKTYCSHASFKEMLASSCPLTCSKAGCDGRLSGGYADPTSAAVTTTTTTTVAQECVDGASSGVQSGGSTLACSQVKAYCSHGTYGSLISSNCPVTCQKATGGCLLPGAVTTTATTATTTTITTTTTAATTTTTTTTTTTTTTITITTTTTTTATTTTTTTAAQECVDGASSGVSSRGSRLACSQVKAFCIIKLPSHLPQGKSRLSPACCHV
;
A
#
# COMPACT_ATOMS: atom_id res chain seq x y z
N MET A 1 7.51 -21.92 3.25
CA MET A 1 8.79 -21.20 3.30
C MET A 1 8.42 -19.75 3.58
N ALA A 2 8.94 -19.19 4.68
CA ALA A 2 8.72 -17.79 5.03
C ALA A 2 9.34 -16.89 3.96
N PHE A 3 8.76 -15.71 3.75
CA PHE A 3 9.20 -14.68 2.82
C PHE A 3 10.73 -14.65 2.70
N ALA A 4 11.25 -14.95 1.51
CA ALA A 4 12.62 -14.59 1.17
C ALA A 4 12.74 -13.08 1.40
N GLN A 5 13.79 -12.66 2.12
CA GLN A 5 14.04 -11.26 2.46
C GLN A 5 13.88 -10.38 1.21
N VAL A 6 12.74 -9.73 1.13
CA VAL A 6 12.58 -8.47 0.40
C VAL A 6 13.61 -7.53 1.01
N GLY A 7 14.22 -6.66 0.20
CA GLY A 7 15.04 -5.57 0.73
C GLY A 7 14.33 -4.81 1.86
N ALA A 8 15.04 -3.98 2.60
CA ALA A 8 14.45 -3.21 3.70
C ALA A 8 13.10 -2.59 3.27
N THR A 9 12.02 -2.94 3.99
CA THR A 9 10.67 -2.45 3.73
C THR A 9 10.72 -0.92 3.60
N PRO A 10 10.29 -0.33 2.46
CA PRO A 10 10.28 1.10 2.28
C PRO A 10 9.54 1.80 3.43
N SER A 11 10.02 2.98 3.85
CA SER A 11 9.38 3.80 4.88
C SER A 11 7.97 4.24 4.51
N ASP A 12 7.73 4.40 3.21
CA ASP A 12 6.47 4.79 2.60
C ASP A 12 6.23 4.04 1.29
N PHE A 13 4.95 3.96 0.94
CA PHE A 13 4.46 3.46 -0.34
C PHE A 13 3.16 4.19 -0.65
N ASP A 14 3.03 4.72 -1.86
CA ASP A 14 1.80 5.35 -2.35
C ASP A 14 1.51 4.81 -3.75
N HIS A 15 0.44 4.02 -3.88
CA HIS A 15 0.04 3.39 -5.14
C HIS A 15 -0.12 4.41 -6.27
N ARG A 16 -0.52 5.65 -5.94
CA ARG A 16 -0.70 6.72 -6.91
C ARG A 16 0.62 7.22 -7.47
N LYS A 17 1.68 7.21 -6.67
CA LYS A 17 3.04 7.56 -7.10
C LYS A 17 3.72 6.42 -7.84
N THR A 18 3.43 5.18 -7.46
CA THR A 18 3.95 3.99 -8.13
C THR A 18 3.32 3.79 -9.51
N PHE A 19 2.02 4.09 -9.65
CA PHE A 19 1.27 3.94 -10.89
C PHE A 19 0.59 5.26 -11.32
N PRO A 20 1.36 6.33 -11.62
CA PRO A 20 0.80 7.66 -11.86
C PRO A 20 -0.11 7.71 -13.08
N ALA A 21 0.10 6.83 -14.07
CA ALA A 21 -0.80 6.71 -15.21
C ALA A 21 -2.23 6.30 -14.80
N CYS A 22 -2.40 5.62 -13.66
CA CYS A 22 -3.69 5.22 -13.12
C CYS A 22 -4.41 6.34 -12.37
N TYR A 23 -3.70 7.43 -12.07
CA TYR A 23 -4.18 8.54 -11.24
C TYR A 23 -3.77 9.90 -11.84
N PRO A 24 -4.22 10.26 -13.05
CA PRO A 24 -3.84 11.49 -13.74
C PRO A 24 -4.09 12.80 -12.96
N ASP A 25 -5.08 12.87 -12.06
CA ASP A 25 -5.34 14.05 -11.22
C ASP A 25 -5.09 13.73 -9.73
N GLU A 26 -3.94 13.11 -9.46
CA GLU A 26 -3.53 12.62 -8.13
C GLU A 26 -4.57 11.67 -7.47
N GLY A 27 -5.46 11.11 -8.30
CA GLY A 27 -6.52 10.19 -7.94
C GLY A 27 -7.83 10.87 -7.56
N ARG A 28 -7.93 12.20 -7.62
CA ARG A 28 -9.18 12.93 -7.37
C ARG A 28 -10.29 12.47 -8.31
N GLU A 29 -9.96 12.14 -9.55
CA GLU A 29 -10.90 11.72 -10.60
C GLU A 29 -11.54 10.34 -10.36
N VAL A 30 -10.94 9.51 -9.51
CA VAL A 30 -11.46 8.18 -9.13
C VAL A 30 -12.15 8.18 -7.76
N VAL A 31 -12.20 9.33 -7.07
CA VAL A 31 -12.99 9.47 -5.85
C VAL A 31 -14.47 9.54 -6.21
N ARG A 32 -15.28 8.71 -5.55
CA ARG A 32 -16.71 8.57 -5.80
C ARG A 32 -17.50 8.88 -4.53
N ASP A 33 -18.80 9.06 -4.68
CA ASP A 33 -19.72 9.34 -3.58
C ASP A 33 -20.80 8.26 -3.49
N GLN A 34 -20.89 7.61 -2.33
CA GLN A 34 -21.93 6.63 -2.02
C GLN A 34 -23.25 7.28 -1.59
N GLY A 35 -23.27 8.59 -1.38
CA GLY A 35 -24.42 9.32 -0.86
C GLY A 35 -24.94 8.73 0.45
N THR A 36 -26.26 8.59 0.55
CA THR A 36 -26.96 8.10 1.75
C THR A 36 -27.05 6.57 1.85
N CYS A 37 -26.57 5.85 0.84
CA CYS A 37 -26.62 4.39 0.78
C CYS A 37 -25.48 3.76 1.58
N GLY A 38 -25.75 2.74 2.41
CA GLY A 38 -24.75 1.92 3.09
C GLY A 38 -23.97 0.97 2.17
N SER A 39 -23.39 1.51 1.09
CA SER A 39 -22.74 0.76 0.01
C SER A 39 -21.21 0.85 0.02
N CYS A 40 -20.61 1.38 1.09
CA CYS A 40 -19.16 1.52 1.24
C CYS A 40 -18.38 0.24 0.92
N TRP A 41 -18.89 -0.93 1.32
CA TRP A 41 -18.32 -2.24 0.99
C TRP A 41 -18.13 -2.46 -0.52
N ALA A 42 -19.10 -2.04 -1.32
CA ALA A 42 -19.05 -2.16 -2.78
C ALA A 42 -18.16 -1.07 -3.40
N PHE A 43 -18.18 0.16 -2.87
CA PHE A 43 -17.29 1.25 -3.31
C PHE A 43 -15.82 0.96 -3.04
N ALA A 44 -15.49 0.50 -1.84
CA ALA A 44 -14.13 0.12 -1.45
C ALA A 44 -13.60 -1.00 -2.35
N THR A 45 -14.42 -2.05 -2.56
CA THR A 45 -14.03 -3.17 -3.42
C THR A 45 -13.86 -2.74 -4.88
N ALA A 46 -14.79 -1.93 -5.41
CA ALA A 46 -14.69 -1.40 -6.77
C ALA A 46 -13.46 -0.53 -6.95
N SER A 47 -13.14 0.34 -5.99
CA SER A 47 -11.99 1.24 -6.05
C SER A 47 -10.68 0.46 -6.00
N SER A 48 -10.55 -0.50 -5.07
CA SER A 48 -9.36 -1.33 -4.97
C SER A 48 -9.15 -2.21 -6.21
N LEU A 49 -10.20 -2.88 -6.69
CA LEU A 49 -10.09 -3.71 -7.90
C LEU A 49 -9.79 -2.87 -9.15
N MET A 50 -10.35 -1.66 -9.24
CA MET A 50 -10.08 -0.72 -10.34
C MET A 50 -8.59 -0.33 -10.39
N ALA A 51 -8.04 0.06 -9.23
CA ALA A 51 -6.61 0.37 -9.10
C ALA A 51 -5.72 -0.83 -9.48
N ASN A 52 -6.10 -2.03 -9.05
CA ASN A 52 -5.35 -3.25 -9.31
C ASN A 52 -5.40 -3.67 -10.80
N LEU A 53 -6.57 -3.54 -11.46
CA LEU A 53 -6.70 -3.73 -12.90
C LEU A 53 -5.81 -2.75 -13.67
N CYS A 54 -5.84 -1.47 -13.31
CA CYS A 54 -5.02 -0.46 -13.97
C CYS A 54 -3.52 -0.73 -13.79
N ALA A 55 -3.09 -1.04 -12.56
CA ALA A 55 -1.71 -1.38 -12.26
C ALA A 55 -1.24 -2.62 -13.04
N SER A 56 -2.09 -3.64 -13.16
CA SER A 56 -1.75 -4.87 -13.91
C SER A 56 -1.37 -4.59 -15.36
N GLY A 57 -2.06 -3.64 -16.01
CA GLY A 57 -1.83 -3.24 -17.39
C GLY A 57 -0.89 -2.04 -17.54
N ASN A 58 -0.17 -1.64 -16.49
CA ASN A 58 0.68 -0.45 -16.44
C ASN A 58 -0.04 0.83 -16.95
N GLY A 59 -1.31 0.98 -16.57
CA GLY A 59 -2.12 2.08 -17.02
C GLY A 59 -2.40 2.09 -18.53
N THR A 60 -2.56 0.95 -19.18
CA THR A 60 -3.09 0.90 -20.57
C THR A 60 -4.61 0.73 -20.62
N SER A 61 -5.19 0.20 -19.55
CA SER A 61 -6.61 -0.15 -19.42
C SER A 61 -7.13 0.24 -18.04
N ALA A 62 -8.48 0.26 -17.88
CA ALA A 62 -9.14 0.58 -16.63
C ALA A 62 -8.71 1.95 -16.06
N LYS A 63 -9.14 3.05 -16.70
CA LYS A 63 -8.92 4.42 -16.19
C LYS A 63 -10.21 5.21 -16.11
N ALA A 64 -10.43 5.97 -15.05
CA ALA A 64 -11.45 7.02 -15.11
C ALA A 64 -10.99 8.12 -16.07
N SER A 65 -11.93 8.69 -16.83
CA SER A 65 -11.70 9.91 -17.60
C SER A 65 -12.96 10.78 -17.54
N GLY A 66 -12.81 12.09 -17.72
CA GLY A 66 -13.95 13.02 -17.71
C GLY A 66 -14.98 12.74 -18.81
N THR A 67 -14.60 12.02 -19.86
CA THR A 67 -15.47 11.67 -21.00
C THR A 67 -15.96 10.22 -20.96
N ASP A 68 -15.39 9.39 -20.08
CA ASP A 68 -15.68 7.96 -20.02
C ASP A 68 -15.30 7.38 -18.65
N ARG A 69 -16.30 6.88 -17.93
CA ARG A 69 -16.11 6.16 -16.67
C ARG A 69 -15.78 4.70 -16.97
N TYR A 70 -14.53 4.39 -17.32
CA TYR A 70 -14.04 3.00 -17.31
C TYR A 70 -13.83 2.47 -15.88
N GLU A 71 -14.66 2.92 -14.96
CA GLU A 71 -14.69 2.52 -13.58
C GLU A 71 -15.46 1.21 -13.43
N ILE A 72 -15.18 0.47 -12.36
CA ILE A 72 -15.97 -0.71 -12.02
C ILE A 72 -17.34 -0.27 -11.52
N SER A 73 -18.39 -0.91 -12.06
CA SER A 73 -19.79 -0.69 -11.67
C SER A 73 -20.01 -1.08 -10.21
N VAL A 74 -20.27 -0.08 -9.37
CA VAL A 74 -20.65 -0.31 -7.97
C VAL A 74 -22.04 -0.94 -7.90
N GLN A 75 -22.94 -0.52 -8.80
CA GLN A 75 -24.28 -1.10 -8.87
C GLN A 75 -24.26 -2.60 -9.18
N ALA A 76 -23.32 -3.07 -10.01
CA ALA A 76 -23.20 -4.49 -10.32
C ALA A 76 -22.81 -5.29 -9.07
N ILE A 77 -21.84 -4.79 -8.29
CA ILE A 77 -21.44 -5.41 -7.03
C ILE A 77 -22.62 -5.49 -6.05
N MET A 78 -23.33 -4.37 -5.89
CA MET A 78 -24.47 -4.27 -4.98
C MET A 78 -25.67 -5.11 -5.39
N SER A 79 -25.95 -5.23 -6.69
CA SER A 79 -27.14 -5.92 -7.19
C SER A 79 -26.88 -7.37 -7.55
N CYS A 80 -25.64 -7.81 -7.79
CA CYS A 80 -25.38 -9.15 -8.30
C CYS A 80 -24.80 -10.13 -7.27
N ASN A 81 -24.57 -9.66 -6.04
CA ASN A 81 -24.18 -10.54 -4.95
C ASN A 81 -25.35 -11.46 -4.56
N THR A 82 -25.02 -12.66 -4.10
CA THR A 82 -26.03 -13.67 -3.76
C THR A 82 -26.74 -13.43 -2.43
N VAL A 83 -26.25 -12.48 -1.62
CA VAL A 83 -26.79 -12.16 -0.30
C VAL A 83 -27.87 -11.08 -0.35
N GLY A 84 -27.83 -10.20 -1.36
CA GLY A 84 -28.77 -9.10 -1.53
C GLY A 84 -28.52 -7.88 -0.63
N TYR A 85 -27.25 -7.60 -0.29
CA TYR A 85 -26.86 -6.55 0.67
C TYR A 85 -27.31 -5.12 0.30
N GLY A 86 -27.03 -4.67 -0.92
CA GLY A 86 -27.36 -3.32 -1.38
C GLY A 86 -26.95 -2.19 -0.43
N CYS A 87 -27.92 -1.38 -0.02
CA CYS A 87 -27.73 -0.20 0.86
C CYS A 87 -27.79 -0.48 2.36
N ASP A 88 -28.13 -1.70 2.78
CA ASP A 88 -28.25 -2.05 4.21
C ASP A 88 -26.91 -2.47 4.83
N GLY A 89 -25.81 -2.30 4.09
CA GLY A 89 -24.48 -2.79 4.45
C GLY A 89 -24.17 -4.15 3.85
N GLY A 90 -22.89 -4.46 3.71
CA GLY A 90 -22.40 -5.69 3.11
C GLY A 90 -20.92 -5.91 3.42
N ASN A 91 -20.31 -6.88 2.75
CA ASN A 91 -18.93 -7.27 2.98
C ASN A 91 -18.23 -7.76 1.71
N GLU A 92 -16.93 -7.98 1.81
CA GLU A 92 -16.07 -8.42 0.71
C GLU A 92 -16.51 -9.76 0.11
N GLN A 93 -17.03 -10.68 0.92
CA GLN A 93 -17.59 -11.94 0.43
C GLN A 93 -18.81 -11.70 -0.46
N GLY A 94 -19.70 -10.78 -0.09
CA GLY A 94 -20.79 -10.33 -0.94
C GLY A 94 -20.26 -9.83 -2.28
N ALA A 95 -19.23 -8.98 -2.26
CA ALA A 95 -18.65 -8.45 -3.49
C ALA A 95 -18.01 -9.54 -4.35
N GLU A 96 -17.31 -10.49 -3.74
CA GLU A 96 -16.73 -11.65 -4.42
C GLU A 96 -17.80 -12.46 -5.17
N THR A 97 -18.96 -12.73 -4.54
CA THR A 97 -20.04 -13.48 -5.21
C THR A 97 -20.60 -12.75 -6.44
N ALA A 98 -20.58 -11.41 -6.45
CA ALA A 98 -20.99 -10.63 -7.62
C ALA A 98 -20.00 -10.81 -8.79
N PHE A 99 -18.69 -10.74 -8.53
CA PHE A 99 -17.68 -10.96 -9.56
C PHE A 99 -17.68 -12.39 -10.08
N LEU A 100 -17.81 -13.39 -9.19
CA LEU A 100 -17.85 -14.80 -9.59
C LEU A 100 -19.08 -15.12 -10.44
N SER A 101 -20.21 -14.44 -10.22
CA SER A 101 -21.46 -14.73 -10.93
C SER A 101 -21.64 -13.95 -12.24
N LYS A 102 -21.09 -12.74 -12.35
CA LYS A 102 -21.33 -11.83 -13.49
C LYS A 102 -20.07 -11.28 -14.15
N GLY A 103 -18.89 -11.55 -13.61
CA GLY A 103 -17.66 -10.89 -14.02
C GLY A 103 -17.60 -9.43 -13.57
N ILE A 104 -16.64 -8.69 -14.10
CA ILE A 104 -16.43 -7.28 -13.77
C ILE A 104 -17.13 -6.43 -14.82
N SER A 105 -17.98 -5.49 -14.39
CA SER A 105 -18.76 -4.64 -15.30
C SER A 105 -18.33 -3.19 -15.19
N LYS A 106 -18.49 -2.42 -16.27
CA LYS A 106 -18.18 -0.97 -16.29
C LYS A 106 -19.33 -0.15 -15.73
N GLU A 107 -19.01 0.89 -14.96
CA GLU A 107 -19.96 1.82 -14.34
C GLU A 107 -20.90 2.43 -15.37
N ARG A 108 -20.39 2.90 -16.51
CA ARG A 108 -21.21 3.44 -17.61
C ARG A 108 -22.27 2.49 -18.15
N GLY A 109 -22.05 1.17 -18.04
CA GLY A 109 -22.96 0.14 -18.54
C GLY A 109 -24.02 -0.27 -17.52
N PHE A 110 -23.79 -0.01 -16.23
CA PHE A 110 -24.70 -0.32 -15.15
C PHE A 110 -24.48 0.67 -14.01
N VAL A 111 -25.13 1.83 -14.15
CA VAL A 111 -24.89 3.03 -13.34
C VAL A 111 -25.42 2.88 -11.92
N TYR A 112 -24.69 3.41 -10.95
CA TYR A 112 -25.07 3.54 -9.56
C TYR A 112 -26.33 4.39 -9.37
N ARG A 113 -27.41 3.76 -8.88
CA ARG A 113 -28.77 4.33 -8.85
C ARG A 113 -29.07 5.22 -7.65
N CYS A 114 -28.25 5.12 -6.61
CA CYS A 114 -28.27 6.08 -5.51
C CYS A 114 -27.51 7.36 -5.84
N GLY A 115 -26.81 7.38 -6.98
CA GLY A 115 -26.40 8.60 -7.66
C GLY A 115 -27.47 9.08 -8.65
N GLY A 116 -27.55 10.40 -8.86
CA GLY A 116 -28.46 11.06 -9.79
C GLY A 116 -27.86 11.21 -11.18
N GLY A 117 -28.36 12.11 -12.02
CA GLY A 117 -27.67 12.46 -13.28
C GLY A 117 -27.48 11.31 -14.29
N ASN A 118 -26.35 11.31 -15.00
CA ASN A 118 -25.99 10.32 -16.02
C ASN A 118 -24.66 9.61 -15.67
N ALA A 119 -24.26 8.64 -16.48
CA ALA A 119 -23.05 7.85 -16.26
C ALA A 119 -21.78 8.67 -15.94
N LEU A 120 -21.64 9.90 -16.46
CA LEU A 120 -20.44 10.73 -16.26
C LEU A 120 -20.43 11.51 -14.93
N ASN A 121 -21.59 11.86 -14.38
CA ASN A 121 -21.70 12.76 -13.23
C ASN A 121 -22.60 12.22 -12.10
N HIS A 122 -23.01 10.95 -12.17
CA HIS A 122 -23.97 10.41 -11.21
C HIS A 122 -23.47 10.35 -9.77
N PHE A 123 -22.16 10.32 -9.53
CA PHE A 123 -21.61 10.45 -8.19
C PHE A 123 -21.65 11.89 -7.65
N ASP A 124 -21.81 12.90 -8.51
CA ASP A 124 -21.82 14.32 -8.12
C ASP A 124 -23.23 14.87 -7.91
N VAL A 125 -24.25 14.07 -8.23
CA VAL A 125 -25.66 14.44 -8.17
C VAL A 125 -26.35 13.51 -7.20
N GLU A 126 -27.02 14.05 -6.19
CA GLU A 126 -27.81 13.21 -5.27
C GLU A 126 -29.03 12.62 -5.97
N SER A 127 -29.34 11.35 -5.67
CA SER A 127 -30.58 10.69 -6.09
C SER A 127 -31.58 10.64 -4.96
N THR A 128 -32.85 10.87 -5.28
CA THR A 128 -33.97 10.64 -4.36
C THR A 128 -34.54 9.22 -4.47
N THR A 129 -33.98 8.36 -5.33
CA THR A 129 -34.54 7.02 -5.63
C THR A 129 -33.69 5.86 -5.11
N CYS A 130 -32.93 6.10 -4.04
CA CYS A 130 -32.03 5.09 -3.47
C CYS A 130 -32.75 3.94 -2.74
N ASP A 131 -34.07 4.06 -2.53
CA ASP A 131 -34.80 3.22 -1.57
C ASP A 131 -35.44 1.94 -2.15
N VAL A 132 -35.31 1.64 -3.45
CA VAL A 132 -36.09 0.52 -4.02
C VAL A 132 -35.43 -0.18 -5.20
N ALA A 133 -34.62 -1.20 -4.90
CA ALA A 133 -34.51 -2.37 -5.74
C ALA A 133 -34.25 -3.60 -4.86
N PRO A 134 -34.89 -4.75 -5.09
CA PRO A 134 -34.36 -6.00 -4.57
C PRO A 134 -32.99 -6.21 -5.20
N TRP A 135 -31.94 -5.95 -4.42
CA TRP A 135 -30.55 -6.22 -4.76
C TRP A 135 -30.45 -7.72 -5.09
N GLY A 136 -30.29 -8.05 -6.37
CA GLY A 136 -30.39 -9.42 -6.89
C GLY A 136 -31.37 -9.55 -8.05
N ALA A 137 -32.60 -9.04 -7.87
CA ALA A 137 -33.70 -9.23 -8.82
C ALA A 137 -33.51 -8.46 -10.14
N HIS A 138 -32.72 -7.38 -10.12
CA HIS A 138 -32.45 -6.55 -11.29
C HIS A 138 -30.97 -6.55 -11.69
N CYS A 139 -30.27 -7.65 -11.45
CA CYS A 139 -28.89 -7.82 -11.88
C CYS A 139 -28.81 -8.28 -13.34
N ASN A 140 -28.57 -7.34 -14.25
CA ASN A 140 -28.24 -7.64 -15.64
C ASN A 140 -27.14 -6.74 -16.23
N PRO A 141 -25.98 -6.61 -15.58
CA PRO A 141 -24.87 -5.86 -16.15
C PRO A 141 -24.18 -6.67 -17.26
N SER A 142 -23.49 -5.97 -18.16
CA SER A 142 -22.59 -6.60 -19.14
C SER A 142 -21.17 -6.69 -18.59
N SER A 143 -20.61 -7.89 -18.53
CA SER A 143 -19.21 -8.09 -18.17
C SER A 143 -18.29 -7.47 -19.22
N GLU A 144 -17.24 -6.82 -18.76
CA GLU A 144 -16.11 -6.43 -19.58
C GLU A 144 -15.24 -7.66 -19.86
N SER A 145 -15.08 -8.04 -21.13
CA SER A 145 -14.40 -9.28 -21.50
C SER A 145 -12.89 -9.25 -21.29
N THR A 146 -12.31 -8.05 -21.23
CA THR A 146 -10.85 -7.85 -21.10
C THR A 146 -10.39 -7.73 -19.64
N TRP A 147 -11.32 -7.80 -18.68
CA TRP A 147 -11.05 -7.66 -17.25
C TRP A 147 -11.32 -8.96 -16.52
N HIS A 148 -10.33 -9.44 -15.79
CA HIS A 148 -10.35 -10.73 -15.14
C HIS A 148 -10.33 -10.58 -13.63
N TYR A 149 -11.19 -11.33 -12.96
CA TYR A 149 -11.20 -11.48 -11.52
C TYR A 149 -10.53 -12.80 -11.13
N ASP A 150 -9.60 -12.76 -10.17
CA ASP A 150 -8.81 -13.92 -9.74
C ASP A 150 -8.95 -14.22 -8.23
N GLY A 151 -10.01 -13.72 -7.60
CA GLY A 151 -10.30 -13.95 -6.17
C GLY A 151 -9.77 -12.86 -5.22
N MET A 152 -10.05 -13.04 -3.92
CA MET A 152 -9.52 -12.18 -2.85
C MET A 152 -8.58 -12.95 -1.92
N ASP A 153 -7.55 -12.25 -1.43
CA ASP A 153 -6.71 -12.71 -0.33
C ASP A 153 -6.90 -11.83 0.90
N ARG A 154 -7.02 -12.46 2.06
CA ARG A 154 -7.15 -11.75 3.33
C ARG A 154 -5.77 -11.47 3.91
N THR A 155 -5.53 -10.23 4.28
CA THR A 155 -4.38 -9.83 5.11
C THR A 155 -4.87 -9.24 6.43
N SER A 156 -3.97 -9.10 7.40
CA SER A 156 -4.26 -8.50 8.70
C SER A 156 -2.98 -7.98 9.34
N GLY A 157 -3.16 -7.06 10.29
CA GLY A 157 -2.08 -6.36 10.97
C GLY A 157 -1.25 -5.47 10.05
N PRO A 158 -0.36 -4.64 10.61
CA PRO A 158 0.48 -3.75 9.81
C PRO A 158 1.34 -4.48 8.78
N ASP A 159 1.98 -5.58 9.15
CA ASP A 159 2.91 -6.28 8.26
C ASP A 159 2.18 -6.96 7.09
N GLY A 160 0.99 -7.54 7.33
CA GLY A 160 0.19 -8.15 6.28
C GLY A 160 -0.35 -7.13 5.28
N ILE A 161 -0.84 -6.00 5.79
CA ILE A 161 -1.34 -4.90 4.93
C ILE A 161 -0.18 -4.30 4.13
N ILE A 162 0.99 -4.05 4.74
CA ILE A 162 2.20 -3.60 4.01
C ILE A 162 2.60 -4.61 2.94
N ALA A 163 2.63 -5.90 3.25
CA ALA A 163 3.00 -6.93 2.30
C ALA A 163 2.09 -6.90 1.06
N GLY A 164 0.78 -6.78 1.25
CA GLY A 164 -0.18 -6.65 0.15
C GLY A 164 0.07 -5.41 -0.71
N LEU A 165 0.34 -4.25 -0.09
CA LEU A 165 0.68 -3.01 -0.79
C LEU A 165 1.97 -3.13 -1.60
N LEU A 166 3.00 -3.78 -1.03
CA LEU A 166 4.27 -4.02 -1.68
C LEU A 166 4.19 -5.03 -2.84
N LEU A 167 3.09 -5.77 -3.01
CA LEU A 167 2.82 -6.50 -4.26
C LEU A 167 2.39 -5.58 -5.42
N GLY A 168 2.28 -4.28 -5.18
CA GLY A 168 1.73 -3.31 -6.13
C GLY A 168 0.20 -3.28 -6.14
N ALA A 169 -0.45 -3.86 -5.13
CA ALA A 169 -1.90 -3.97 -5.04
C ALA A 169 -2.47 -3.09 -3.93
N THR A 170 -3.57 -2.40 -4.23
CA THR A 170 -4.44 -1.79 -3.22
C THR A 170 -5.32 -2.84 -2.52
N GLN A 171 -5.80 -2.51 -1.33
CA GLN A 171 -6.59 -3.41 -0.48
C GLN A 171 -7.85 -2.73 0.03
N THR A 172 -8.93 -3.48 0.29
CA THR A 172 -10.01 -2.93 1.14
C THR A 172 -9.59 -2.99 2.60
N LEU A 173 -9.96 -1.99 3.39
CA LEU A 173 -9.90 -1.99 4.84
C LEU A 173 -11.28 -1.68 5.40
N SER A 174 -11.57 -2.20 6.59
CA SER A 174 -12.78 -1.86 7.34
C SER A 174 -12.42 -1.34 8.73
N PHE A 175 -13.17 -0.37 9.23
CA PHE A 175 -12.96 0.21 10.56
C PHE A 175 -14.24 0.77 11.16
N ASP A 176 -14.24 1.02 12.46
CA ASP A 176 -15.34 1.66 13.18
C ASP A 176 -15.32 3.18 13.01
N VAL A 177 -16.42 3.75 12.52
CA VAL A 177 -16.58 5.21 12.36
C VAL A 177 -17.03 5.83 13.67
N TYR A 178 -16.32 6.86 14.10
CA TYR A 178 -16.70 7.73 15.22
C TYR A 178 -17.07 9.12 14.71
N ALA A 179 -17.89 9.85 15.48
CA ALA A 179 -18.47 11.12 15.06
C ALA A 179 -17.44 12.16 14.58
N ASN A 180 -16.24 12.18 15.18
CA ASN A 180 -15.18 13.12 14.81
C ASN A 180 -14.56 12.87 13.43
N LEU A 181 -14.75 11.69 12.82
CA LEU A 181 -14.25 11.41 11.48
C LEU A 181 -14.99 12.23 10.41
N PHE A 182 -16.27 12.52 10.60
CA PHE A 182 -17.04 13.33 9.64
C PHE A 182 -16.46 14.74 9.45
N THR A 183 -15.80 15.27 10.47
CA THR A 183 -15.15 16.59 10.44
C THR A 183 -13.67 16.55 10.05
N TYR A 184 -13.16 15.38 9.64
CA TYR A 184 -11.77 15.25 9.18
C TYR A 184 -11.54 16.09 7.92
N THR A 185 -10.43 16.84 7.91
CA THR A 185 -10.03 17.71 6.80
C THR A 185 -8.61 17.41 6.33
N SER A 186 -7.67 17.22 7.24
CA SER A 186 -6.26 16.96 6.91
C SER A 186 -5.48 16.35 8.09
N GLY A 187 -4.20 16.04 7.87
CA GLY A 187 -3.31 15.46 8.88
C GLY A 187 -3.58 13.98 9.14
N VAL A 188 -2.98 13.41 10.18
CA VAL A 188 -3.19 12.00 10.54
C VAL A 188 -4.32 11.87 11.55
N TYR A 189 -5.43 11.23 11.15
CA TYR A 189 -6.50 10.84 12.05
C TYR A 189 -5.96 9.85 13.09
N SER A 190 -5.83 10.32 14.33
CA SER A 190 -5.02 9.66 15.38
C SER A 190 -5.77 9.28 16.64
N ALA A 191 -7.05 9.67 16.76
CA ALA A 191 -7.88 9.37 17.91
C ALA A 191 -9.36 9.36 17.53
N THR A 192 -10.12 8.45 18.14
CA THR A 192 -11.58 8.38 18.02
C THR A 192 -12.23 9.22 19.12
N SER A 193 -13.31 9.92 18.79
CA SER A 193 -14.10 10.67 19.79
C SER A 193 -15.55 10.87 19.36
N GLY A 194 -16.42 11.09 20.33
CA GLY A 194 -17.87 11.13 20.11
C GLY A 194 -18.49 9.74 19.95
N SER A 195 -19.75 9.70 19.51
CA SER A 195 -20.50 8.44 19.38
C SER A 195 -19.98 7.55 18.25
N LEU A 196 -19.96 6.24 18.47
CA LEU A 196 -19.83 5.23 17.42
C LEU A 196 -20.99 5.36 16.41
N LYS A 197 -20.69 5.23 15.11
CA LYS A 197 -21.63 5.40 14.00
C LYS A 197 -21.86 4.14 13.19
N GLY A 198 -20.97 3.16 13.29
CA GLY A 198 -21.04 1.88 12.59
C GLY A 198 -19.70 1.51 11.96
N GLY A 199 -19.68 0.39 11.25
CA GLY A 199 -18.52 -0.01 10.44
C GLY A 199 -18.51 0.68 9.07
N HIS A 200 -17.34 0.89 8.51
CA HIS A 200 -17.15 1.49 7.19
C HIS A 200 -15.98 0.86 6.46
N ALA A 201 -16.12 0.67 5.14
CA ALA A 201 -15.09 0.10 4.28
C ALA A 201 -14.50 1.16 3.35
N VAL A 202 -13.19 1.11 3.14
CA VAL A 202 -12.41 2.04 2.31
C VAL A 202 -11.37 1.30 1.49
N ALA A 203 -10.84 1.94 0.45
CA ALA A 203 -9.65 1.43 -0.24
C ALA A 203 -8.38 1.95 0.44
N CYS A 204 -7.39 1.10 0.65
CA CYS A 204 -6.06 1.41 1.15
C CYS A 204 -5.07 1.42 -0.01
N LEU A 205 -4.46 2.57 -0.25
CA LEU A 205 -3.56 2.82 -1.36
C LEU A 205 -2.10 2.89 -0.92
N GLY A 206 -1.84 2.97 0.38
CA GLY A 206 -0.47 3.17 0.83
C GLY A 206 -0.29 3.33 2.32
N TYR A 207 0.95 3.64 2.68
CA TYR A 207 1.35 3.97 4.03
C TYR A 207 2.53 4.94 3.99
N GLY A 208 2.79 5.61 5.10
CA GLY A 208 3.95 6.49 5.21
C GLY A 208 4.13 6.99 6.63
N GLU A 209 4.82 8.12 6.73
CA GLU A 209 5.04 8.85 7.98
C GLU A 209 4.87 10.35 7.73
N ASP A 210 4.16 11.01 8.64
CA ASP A 210 3.96 12.46 8.64
C ASP A 210 4.39 12.99 10.00
N GLN A 211 5.50 13.75 10.04
CA GLN A 211 6.05 14.34 11.28
C GLN A 211 6.22 13.31 12.42
N GLY A 212 6.82 12.15 12.12
CA GLY A 212 7.02 11.08 13.10
C GLY A 212 5.78 10.20 13.35
N THR A 213 4.63 10.52 12.75
CA THR A 213 3.39 9.75 12.90
C THR A 213 3.18 8.86 11.68
N LYS A 214 3.32 7.55 11.86
CA LYS A 214 3.03 6.55 10.83
C LYS A 214 1.55 6.53 10.48
N TYR A 215 1.24 6.40 9.19
CA TYR A 215 -0.14 6.36 8.72
C TYR A 215 -0.40 5.31 7.63
N TRP A 216 -1.67 4.94 7.46
CA TRP A 216 -2.28 4.35 6.27
C TRP A 216 -2.88 5.46 5.40
N LEU A 217 -2.66 5.40 4.09
CA LEU A 217 -3.32 6.26 3.11
C LEU A 217 -4.54 5.54 2.56
N ILE A 218 -5.73 6.09 2.85
CA ILE A 218 -7.00 5.52 2.41
C ILE A 218 -7.74 6.46 1.46
N GLN A 219 -8.48 5.88 0.52
CA GLN A 219 -9.46 6.55 -0.33
C GLN A 219 -10.86 6.25 0.20
N ASN A 220 -11.61 7.31 0.47
CA ASN A 220 -12.97 7.23 0.98
C ASN A 220 -14.00 7.26 -0.15
N SER A 221 -15.28 7.07 0.20
CA SER A 221 -16.43 7.04 -0.72
C SER A 221 -17.46 8.13 -0.39
N TRP A 222 -17.02 9.27 0.14
CA TRP A 222 -17.87 10.42 0.52
C TRP A 222 -17.58 11.67 -0.34
N GLY A 223 -17.15 11.44 -1.59
CA GLY A 223 -16.85 12.50 -2.54
C GLY A 223 -15.50 13.21 -2.29
N ALA A 224 -15.03 13.91 -3.32
CA ALA A 224 -13.73 14.59 -3.33
C ALA A 224 -13.67 15.85 -2.45
N ASN A 225 -14.80 16.31 -1.92
CA ASN A 225 -14.83 17.49 -1.02
C ASN A 225 -14.60 17.11 0.45
N TRP A 226 -14.59 15.83 0.78
CA TRP A 226 -14.32 15.33 2.13
C TRP A 226 -12.83 15.04 2.33
N GLY A 227 -12.28 15.37 3.50
CA GLY A 227 -10.88 15.08 3.83
C GLY A 227 -9.89 15.79 2.90
N MET A 228 -8.85 15.08 2.50
CA MET A 228 -7.83 15.55 1.57
C MET A 228 -8.18 15.07 0.17
N ASP A 229 -9.06 15.80 -0.52
CA ASP A 229 -9.54 15.45 -1.87
C ASP A 229 -10.18 14.05 -1.96
N GLY A 230 -10.91 13.62 -0.91
CA GLY A 230 -11.50 12.29 -0.79
C GLY A 230 -10.61 11.26 -0.10
N PHE A 231 -9.37 11.62 0.25
CA PHE A 231 -8.42 10.74 0.93
C PHE A 231 -8.28 11.09 2.42
N ALA A 232 -7.79 10.13 3.20
CA ALA A 232 -7.43 10.34 4.59
C ALA A 232 -6.16 9.58 4.98
N LYS A 233 -5.46 10.11 5.99
CA LYS A 233 -4.36 9.42 6.66
C LYS A 233 -4.85 8.90 8.01
N PHE A 234 -4.79 7.58 8.23
CA PHE A 234 -5.16 6.95 9.50
C PHE A 234 -3.92 6.50 10.26
N LYS A 235 -3.84 6.76 11.56
CA LYS A 235 -2.68 6.37 12.36
C LYS A 235 -2.46 4.85 12.33
N ARG A 236 -1.27 4.45 11.89
CA ARG A 236 -0.85 3.06 11.70
C ARG A 236 -0.11 2.51 12.91
N GLY A 237 -0.25 1.22 13.15
CA GLY A 237 0.48 0.43 14.14
C GLY A 237 -0.16 0.39 15.52
N ILE A 238 -1.38 0.93 15.66
CA ILE A 238 -2.14 0.94 16.92
C ILE A 238 -3.53 0.33 16.77
N ASN A 239 -3.82 -0.26 15.60
CA ASN A 239 -5.15 -0.77 15.25
C ASN A 239 -6.28 0.24 15.55
N LEU A 240 -6.10 1.50 15.16
CA LEU A 240 -7.04 2.58 15.47
C LEU A 240 -8.41 2.26 14.87
N ALA A 241 -9.43 2.18 15.72
CA ALA A 241 -10.79 1.83 15.32
C ALA A 241 -10.88 0.49 14.58
N ASN A 242 -10.03 -0.48 14.93
CA ASN A 242 -9.99 -1.82 14.36
C ASN A 242 -9.58 -1.87 12.88
N ILE A 243 -8.97 -0.80 12.34
CA ILE A 243 -8.60 -0.68 10.92
C ILE A 243 -7.57 -1.73 10.43
N GLU A 244 -6.88 -2.40 11.35
CA GLU A 244 -5.82 -3.38 11.04
C GLU A 244 -6.30 -4.84 11.25
N ASP A 245 -7.55 -5.07 11.66
CA ASP A 245 -8.08 -6.42 11.93
C ASP A 245 -8.24 -7.28 10.67
N SER A 246 -8.63 -6.65 9.56
CA SER A 246 -8.79 -7.33 8.28
C SER A 246 -8.65 -6.37 7.11
N ALA A 247 -7.92 -6.83 6.09
CA ALA A 247 -7.87 -6.23 4.78
C ALA A 247 -8.02 -7.30 3.70
N TYR A 248 -8.42 -6.88 2.50
CA TYR A 248 -8.53 -7.80 1.36
C TYR A 248 -7.83 -7.26 0.12
N VAL A 249 -6.88 -8.02 -0.40
CA VAL A 249 -6.29 -7.81 -1.73
C VAL A 249 -7.28 -8.35 -2.75
N ILE A 250 -7.92 -7.46 -3.51
CA ILE A 250 -8.86 -7.84 -4.56
C ILE A 250 -8.08 -8.09 -5.85
N ARG A 251 -7.90 -9.35 -6.25
CA ARG A 251 -7.05 -9.69 -7.39
C ARG A 251 -7.83 -9.56 -8.69
N GLY A 252 -7.37 -8.66 -9.54
CA GLY A 252 -7.80 -8.57 -10.92
C GLY A 252 -6.68 -8.13 -11.83
N PHE A 253 -6.81 -8.50 -13.10
CA PHE A 253 -5.85 -8.14 -14.14
C PHE A 253 -6.55 -7.96 -15.49
N VAL A 254 -5.91 -7.24 -16.41
CA VAL A 254 -6.37 -7.08 -17.80
C VAL A 254 -5.67 -8.07 -18.72
N ASP A 255 -6.17 -8.29 -19.94
CA ASP A 255 -5.57 -9.22 -20.93
C ASP A 255 -4.07 -9.00 -21.16
N SER A 256 -3.63 -7.73 -21.20
CA SER A 256 -2.23 -7.35 -21.40
C SER A 256 -1.41 -7.34 -20.10
N GLY A 257 -2.06 -7.59 -18.96
CA GLY A 257 -1.51 -7.35 -17.64
C GLY A 257 -1.02 -8.58 -16.91
N ALA A 258 -0.10 -8.37 -15.96
CA ALA A 258 0.39 -9.44 -15.10
C ALA A 258 -0.61 -9.76 -13.99
N LYS A 259 -0.79 -11.05 -13.70
CA LYS A 259 -1.52 -11.49 -12.51
C LYS A 259 -0.75 -11.11 -11.25
N LEU A 260 -1.46 -10.65 -10.23
CA LEU A 260 -0.87 -10.50 -8.90
C LEU A 260 -0.43 -11.88 -8.38
N PRO A 261 0.80 -12.02 -7.87
CA PRO A 261 1.22 -13.27 -7.26
C PRO A 261 0.42 -13.52 -5.97
N CYS A 262 0.02 -14.76 -5.72
CA CYS A 262 -0.57 -15.11 -4.44
C CYS A 262 0.49 -15.11 -3.34
N ALA A 263 0.09 -14.70 -2.14
CA ALA A 263 0.92 -14.79 -0.94
C ALA A 263 0.08 -15.31 0.23
N ASP A 264 0.70 -16.10 1.10
CA ASP A 264 0.09 -16.41 2.39
C ASP A 264 0.08 -15.16 3.27
N GLY A 265 -1.00 -14.95 4.01
CA GLY A 265 -1.09 -13.90 5.01
C GLY A 265 -0.12 -14.15 6.18
N ALA A 266 0.18 -13.08 6.93
CA ALA A 266 1.02 -13.16 8.12
C ALA A 266 0.43 -14.11 9.19
N THR A 267 -0.90 -14.21 9.22
CA THR A 267 -1.64 -15.15 10.06
C THR A 267 -2.69 -15.89 9.23
N SER A 268 -3.11 -17.06 9.70
CA SER A 268 -4.15 -17.86 9.07
C SER A 268 -5.58 -17.39 9.36
N GLY A 269 -5.73 -16.38 10.23
CA GLY A 269 -7.02 -15.99 10.79
C GLY A 269 -7.57 -16.94 11.87
N LEU A 270 -6.87 -18.03 12.20
CA LEU A 270 -7.19 -18.90 13.33
C LEU A 270 -6.31 -18.58 14.53
N GLU A 271 -6.85 -18.80 15.73
CA GLU A 271 -6.11 -18.64 16.99
C GLU A 271 -6.17 -19.91 17.83
N SER A 272 -5.10 -20.15 18.59
CA SER A 272 -5.05 -21.19 19.62
C SER A 272 -4.42 -20.61 20.88
N GLY A 273 -5.10 -20.71 22.02
CA GLY A 273 -4.61 -20.17 23.29
C GLY A 273 -4.42 -18.64 23.29
N GLY A 274 -5.17 -17.92 22.45
CA GLY A 274 -5.03 -16.46 22.29
C GLY A 274 -3.83 -16.02 21.45
N SER A 275 -3.15 -16.96 20.78
CA SER A 275 -2.09 -16.66 19.81
C SER A 275 -2.56 -16.97 18.39
N ALA A 276 -2.32 -16.04 17.47
CA ALA A 276 -2.61 -16.23 16.06
C ALA A 276 -1.73 -17.36 15.47
N LEU A 277 -2.36 -18.27 14.73
CA LEU A 277 -1.69 -19.38 14.05
C LEU A 277 -1.22 -18.94 12.67
N THR A 278 0.00 -19.32 12.30
CA THR A 278 0.56 -19.10 10.96
C THR A 278 -0.06 -20.05 9.93
N CYS A 279 0.02 -19.69 8.64
CA CYS A 279 -0.43 -20.57 7.56
C CYS A 279 0.23 -21.95 7.60
N ALA A 280 1.53 -22.02 7.89
CA ALA A 280 2.26 -23.29 8.02
C ALA A 280 1.67 -24.21 9.10
N GLN A 281 1.23 -23.65 10.24
CA GLN A 281 0.66 -24.42 11.36
C GLN A 281 -0.71 -25.00 11.05
N VAL A 282 -1.47 -24.38 10.14
CA VAL A 282 -2.86 -24.78 9.84
C VAL A 282 -3.00 -25.55 8.52
N LYS A 283 -1.90 -25.91 7.87
CA LYS A 283 -1.90 -26.60 6.57
C LYS A 283 -2.81 -27.83 6.52
N THR A 284 -2.87 -28.59 7.61
CA THR A 284 -3.72 -29.80 7.72
C THR A 284 -5.21 -29.48 7.74
N TYR A 285 -5.60 -28.23 8.05
CA TYR A 285 -6.99 -27.77 8.07
C TYR A 285 -7.44 -27.16 6.73
N CYS A 286 -6.56 -27.04 5.73
CA CYS A 286 -6.92 -26.50 4.41
C CYS A 286 -8.04 -27.30 3.70
N SER A 287 -8.19 -28.58 4.01
CA SER A 287 -9.29 -29.43 3.52
C SER A 287 -10.43 -29.62 4.53
N HIS A 288 -10.34 -29.00 5.71
CA HIS A 288 -11.34 -29.14 6.76
C HIS A 288 -12.61 -28.36 6.41
N ALA A 289 -13.78 -29.00 6.50
CA ALA A 289 -15.05 -28.42 6.05
C ALA A 289 -15.35 -27.03 6.65
N SER A 290 -15.03 -26.83 7.92
CA SER A 290 -15.27 -25.56 8.64
C SER A 290 -14.25 -24.46 8.37
N PHE A 291 -13.05 -24.81 7.90
CA PHE A 291 -11.93 -23.85 7.80
C PHE A 291 -11.43 -23.63 6.38
N LYS A 292 -11.76 -24.52 5.44
CA LYS A 292 -11.25 -24.50 4.06
C LYS A 292 -11.40 -23.15 3.37
N GLU A 293 -12.53 -22.46 3.53
CA GLU A 293 -12.80 -21.18 2.84
C GLU A 293 -11.97 -20.05 3.43
N MET A 294 -12.00 -19.91 4.75
CA MET A 294 -11.19 -18.93 5.47
C MET A 294 -9.68 -19.14 5.24
N LEU A 295 -9.22 -20.39 5.28
CA LEU A 295 -7.83 -20.74 5.07
C LEU A 295 -7.42 -20.62 3.60
N ALA A 296 -8.28 -20.93 2.64
CA ALA A 296 -7.98 -20.66 1.23
C ALA A 296 -7.84 -19.14 0.97
N SER A 297 -8.55 -18.29 1.71
CA SER A 297 -8.42 -16.83 1.59
C SER A 297 -7.21 -16.26 2.35
N SER A 298 -6.92 -16.77 3.55
CA SER A 298 -5.82 -16.25 4.39
C SER A 298 -4.48 -16.92 4.09
N CYS A 299 -4.50 -18.14 3.56
CA CYS A 299 -3.34 -19.00 3.29
C CYS A 299 -3.42 -19.65 1.88
N PRO A 300 -3.59 -18.86 0.81
CA PRO A 300 -3.82 -19.39 -0.54
C PRO A 300 -2.68 -20.27 -1.06
N LEU A 301 -1.41 -19.98 -0.74
CA LEU A 301 -0.28 -20.81 -1.16
C LEU A 301 -0.20 -22.09 -0.34
N THR A 302 -0.33 -21.99 0.99
CA THR A 302 -0.28 -23.16 1.87
C THR A 302 -1.42 -24.14 1.58
N CYS A 303 -2.60 -23.63 1.23
CA CYS A 303 -3.78 -24.43 0.90
C CYS A 303 -3.88 -24.80 -0.58
N SER A 304 -2.87 -24.49 -1.40
CA SER A 304 -2.86 -24.78 -2.84
C SER A 304 -4.13 -24.32 -3.55
N LYS A 305 -4.60 -23.10 -3.24
CA LYS A 305 -5.79 -22.52 -3.88
C LYS A 305 -5.57 -22.51 -5.39
N ALA A 306 -6.57 -22.94 -6.17
CA ALA A 306 -6.50 -22.88 -7.62
C ALA A 306 -6.24 -21.42 -8.07
N GLY A 307 -5.33 -21.22 -9.02
CA GLY A 307 -4.83 -19.89 -9.41
C GLY A 307 -3.67 -19.35 -8.55
N CYS A 308 -3.26 -20.09 -7.51
CA CYS A 308 -2.15 -19.75 -6.61
C CYS A 308 -1.04 -20.79 -6.62
N ASP A 309 -0.67 -21.27 -7.81
CA ASP A 309 0.35 -22.31 -8.02
C ASP A 309 1.79 -21.76 -7.96
N GLY A 310 2.14 -21.01 -6.91
CA GLY A 310 3.52 -20.83 -6.44
C GLY A 310 4.60 -20.37 -7.44
N ARG A 311 4.24 -19.93 -8.64
CA ARG A 311 5.21 -19.50 -9.65
C ARG A 311 5.43 -17.99 -9.55
N LEU A 312 6.29 -17.61 -8.60
CA LEU A 312 7.25 -16.54 -8.85
C LEU A 312 8.20 -17.03 -9.97
N SER A 313 7.72 -17.08 -11.21
CA SER A 313 8.58 -17.19 -12.39
C SER A 313 8.99 -15.78 -12.77
N GLY A 314 9.83 -15.20 -11.93
CA GLY A 314 10.06 -13.76 -11.86
C GLY A 314 9.70 -13.32 -10.45
N GLY A 315 10.72 -12.99 -9.64
CA GLY A 315 10.48 -12.28 -8.39
C GLY A 315 9.69 -11.01 -8.66
N TYR A 316 9.21 -10.36 -7.60
CA TYR A 316 8.74 -8.99 -7.68
C TYR A 316 9.79 -8.18 -8.46
N ALA A 317 9.53 -7.94 -9.74
CA ALA A 317 10.20 -6.92 -10.49
C ALA A 317 9.67 -5.67 -9.82
N ASP A 318 10.52 -5.06 -8.99
CA ASP A 318 10.31 -3.70 -8.56
C ASP A 318 9.75 -2.93 -9.76
N PRO A 319 8.56 -2.31 -9.71
CA PRO A 319 8.05 -1.56 -10.85
C PRO A 319 8.98 -0.40 -11.26
N THR A 320 10.01 -0.07 -10.45
CA THR A 320 11.15 0.79 -10.85
C THR A 320 12.24 0.06 -11.67
N SER A 321 12.13 -1.25 -11.87
CA SER A 321 13.04 -2.10 -12.66
C SER A 321 12.67 -2.23 -14.14
N ALA A 322 11.53 -1.67 -14.57
CA ALA A 322 11.48 -1.14 -15.92
C ALA A 322 12.54 -0.05 -15.97
N ALA A 323 13.60 -0.24 -16.76
CA ALA A 323 14.75 0.67 -16.83
C ALA A 323 14.31 2.14 -16.85
N VAL A 324 14.22 2.73 -15.66
CA VAL A 324 14.10 4.16 -15.52
C VAL A 324 15.49 4.61 -15.90
N THR A 325 15.63 5.10 -17.13
CA THR A 325 16.74 5.98 -17.44
C THR A 325 16.49 7.23 -16.62
N THR A 326 16.91 7.20 -15.37
CA THR A 326 16.98 8.40 -14.54
C THR A 326 18.08 9.22 -15.18
N THR A 327 17.69 10.08 -16.11
CA THR A 327 18.56 11.15 -16.58
C THR A 327 18.61 12.14 -15.42
N THR A 328 19.49 11.88 -14.46
CA THR A 328 19.92 12.91 -13.54
C THR A 328 20.69 13.91 -14.38
N THR A 329 20.01 14.96 -14.82
CA THR A 329 20.70 16.13 -15.36
C THR A 329 21.36 16.80 -14.17
N THR A 330 22.62 16.44 -13.93
CA THR A 330 23.49 17.23 -13.06
C THR A 330 23.76 18.53 -13.81
N THR A 331 22.95 19.56 -13.58
CA THR A 331 23.36 20.93 -13.88
C THR A 331 24.51 21.22 -12.92
N VAL A 332 25.75 21.13 -13.42
CA VAL A 332 26.89 21.74 -12.74
C VAL A 332 26.53 23.21 -12.60
N ALA A 333 26.37 23.70 -11.37
CA ALA A 333 26.15 25.11 -11.15
C ALA A 333 27.33 25.86 -11.76
N GLN A 334 27.08 26.58 -12.85
CA GLN A 334 28.10 27.32 -13.57
C GLN A 334 28.67 28.38 -12.62
N GLU A 335 30.00 28.51 -12.56
CA GLU A 335 30.60 29.62 -11.83
C GLU A 335 30.19 30.93 -12.52
N CYS A 336 29.84 31.95 -11.72
CA CYS A 336 29.55 33.27 -12.28
C CYS A 336 30.81 33.76 -13.01
N VAL A 337 30.62 34.36 -14.19
CA VAL A 337 31.67 35.07 -14.92
C VAL A 337 31.21 36.49 -15.18
N ASP A 338 32.16 37.44 -15.15
CA ASP A 338 31.87 38.78 -15.63
C ASP A 338 31.66 38.75 -17.15
N GLY A 339 30.67 39.49 -17.64
CA GLY A 339 30.43 39.69 -19.05
C GLY A 339 31.57 40.49 -19.70
N ALA A 340 31.64 40.42 -21.04
CA ALA A 340 32.67 41.14 -21.81
C ALA A 340 32.60 42.68 -21.64
N SER A 341 31.50 43.23 -21.13
CA SER A 341 31.35 44.65 -20.81
C SER A 341 30.38 44.87 -19.66
N SER A 342 30.52 46.01 -18.97
CA SER A 342 29.62 46.39 -17.87
C SER A 342 28.26 46.92 -18.31
N GLY A 343 28.10 47.25 -19.60
CA GLY A 343 26.94 47.95 -20.13
C GLY A 343 26.91 49.45 -19.83
N VAL A 344 27.88 49.99 -19.06
CA VAL A 344 27.97 51.42 -18.76
C VAL A 344 28.76 52.14 -19.85
N GLN A 345 28.19 53.21 -20.42
CA GLN A 345 28.85 54.06 -21.42
C GLN A 345 29.55 55.24 -20.76
N SER A 346 30.78 55.54 -21.18
CA SER A 346 31.47 56.78 -20.84
C SER A 346 32.30 57.26 -22.03
N GLY A 347 32.09 58.51 -22.44
CA GLY A 347 32.84 59.11 -23.56
C GLY A 347 32.67 58.40 -24.91
N GLY A 348 31.54 57.70 -25.12
CA GLY A 348 31.26 56.96 -26.36
C GLY A 348 31.77 55.52 -26.40
N SER A 349 32.36 55.02 -25.30
CA SER A 349 32.85 53.65 -25.19
C SER A 349 32.24 52.92 -23.98
N THR A 350 31.97 51.62 -24.14
CA THR A 350 31.51 50.78 -23.03
C THR A 350 32.67 50.45 -22.09
N LEU A 351 32.47 50.66 -20.79
CA LEU A 351 33.47 50.33 -19.77
C LEU A 351 33.51 48.81 -19.50
N ALA A 352 34.71 48.27 -19.28
CA ALA A 352 34.91 46.89 -18.87
C ALA A 352 34.52 46.67 -17.41
N CYS A 353 34.18 45.43 -17.03
CA CYS A 353 33.78 45.09 -15.66
C CYS A 353 34.84 45.50 -14.61
N SER A 354 36.13 45.33 -14.91
CA SER A 354 37.23 45.74 -14.05
C SER A 354 37.26 47.24 -13.73
N GLN A 355 36.68 48.08 -14.58
CA GLN A 355 36.71 49.54 -14.46
C GLN A 355 35.53 50.10 -13.65
N VAL A 356 34.50 49.29 -13.38
CA VAL A 356 33.24 49.76 -12.79
C VAL A 356 32.98 49.22 -11.38
N LYS A 357 33.95 48.54 -10.75
CA LYS A 357 33.81 47.93 -9.42
C LYS A 357 33.30 48.92 -8.35
N ALA A 358 33.77 50.17 -8.37
CA ALA A 358 33.34 51.19 -7.41
C ALA A 358 31.86 51.59 -7.55
N TYR A 359 31.22 51.26 -8.68
CA TYR A 359 29.84 51.62 -8.99
C TYR A 359 28.86 50.46 -8.81
N CYS A 360 29.30 49.30 -8.31
CA CYS A 360 28.44 48.13 -8.03
C CYS A 360 27.29 48.44 -7.05
N SER A 361 27.44 49.48 -6.23
CA SER A 361 26.43 49.95 -5.28
C SER A 361 25.83 51.31 -5.66
N HIS A 362 26.10 51.81 -6.87
CA HIS A 362 25.58 53.09 -7.34
C HIS A 362 24.07 52.99 -7.60
N GLY A 363 23.28 53.96 -7.12
CA GLY A 363 21.81 53.88 -7.19
C GLY A 363 21.25 53.74 -8.61
N THR A 364 21.90 54.36 -9.60
CA THR A 364 21.43 54.33 -11.01
C THR A 364 21.99 53.16 -11.83
N TYR A 365 23.24 52.77 -11.60
CA TYR A 365 23.96 51.82 -12.47
C TYR A 365 24.26 50.48 -11.78
N GLY A 366 24.13 50.41 -10.45
CA GLY A 366 24.55 49.26 -9.65
C GLY A 366 23.80 47.98 -10.00
N SER A 367 22.51 48.06 -10.36
CA SER A 367 21.74 46.89 -10.81
C SER A 367 22.21 46.38 -12.17
N LEU A 368 22.44 47.27 -13.13
CA LEU A 368 22.98 46.93 -14.46
C LEU A 368 24.38 46.32 -14.34
N ILE A 369 25.26 46.95 -13.56
CA ILE A 369 26.64 46.49 -13.36
C ILE A 369 26.64 45.16 -12.61
N SER A 370 25.80 44.97 -11.58
CA SER A 370 25.75 43.69 -10.84
C SER A 370 25.22 42.55 -11.70
N SER A 371 24.35 42.83 -12.66
CA SER A 371 23.85 41.84 -13.61
C SER A 371 24.87 41.47 -14.69
N ASN A 372 25.67 42.44 -15.16
CA ASN A 372 26.66 42.22 -16.22
C ASN A 372 28.03 41.80 -15.68
N CYS A 373 28.34 42.14 -14.44
CA CYS A 373 29.63 41.92 -13.77
C CYS A 373 29.46 41.30 -12.37
N PRO A 374 28.81 40.13 -12.25
CA PRO A 374 28.48 39.52 -10.96
C PRO A 374 29.70 39.13 -10.13
N VAL A 375 30.84 38.80 -10.77
CA VAL A 375 32.09 38.45 -10.09
C VAL A 375 32.77 39.71 -9.55
N THR A 376 32.89 40.75 -10.38
CA THR A 376 33.45 42.04 -9.95
C THR A 376 32.64 42.63 -8.78
N CYS A 377 31.32 42.49 -8.80
CA CYS A 377 30.43 43.00 -7.75
C CYS A 377 30.19 42.02 -6.59
N GLN A 378 30.72 40.79 -6.64
CA GLN A 378 30.49 39.74 -5.65
C GLN A 378 29.00 39.50 -5.34
N LYS A 379 28.15 39.52 -6.38
CA LYS A 379 26.71 39.30 -6.26
C LYS A 379 26.31 38.16 -7.20
N ALA A 380 25.85 37.06 -6.62
CA ALA A 380 25.29 35.97 -7.40
C ALA A 380 23.97 36.42 -8.05
N THR A 381 23.86 36.30 -9.37
CA THR A 381 22.64 36.58 -10.14
C THR A 381 22.39 35.41 -11.10
N GLY A 382 21.15 34.93 -11.19
CA GLY A 382 20.77 33.90 -12.18
C GLY A 382 21.21 32.47 -11.85
N GLY A 383 21.43 32.13 -10.57
CA GLY A 383 21.67 30.73 -10.15
C GLY A 383 23.11 30.22 -10.31
N CYS A 384 24.07 31.08 -10.62
CA CYS A 384 25.50 30.74 -10.65
C CYS A 384 26.16 30.84 -9.26
N LEU A 385 27.28 30.12 -9.05
CA LEU A 385 28.07 30.18 -7.82
C LEU A 385 29.26 31.14 -7.96
N LEU A 386 29.54 31.94 -6.93
CA LEU A 386 30.73 32.79 -6.91
C LEU A 386 31.99 31.91 -6.76
N PRO A 387 33.11 32.25 -7.45
CA PRO A 387 34.36 31.51 -7.33
C PRO A 387 34.81 31.41 -5.87
N GLY A 388 35.06 30.20 -5.37
CA GLY A 388 35.54 29.93 -4.01
C GLY A 388 34.47 29.52 -2.98
N ALA A 389 33.20 29.36 -3.37
CA ALA A 389 32.17 28.77 -2.52
C ALA A 389 32.34 27.24 -2.45
N VAL A 390 32.71 26.70 -1.28
CA VAL A 390 32.86 25.25 -1.07
C VAL A 390 31.53 24.66 -0.61
N THR A 391 31.01 23.68 -1.36
CA THR A 391 29.96 22.76 -0.89
C THR A 391 30.46 21.32 -1.05
N THR A 392 30.57 20.59 0.05
CA THR A 392 30.91 19.16 0.05
C THR A 392 29.65 18.35 -0.27
N THR A 393 29.69 17.56 -1.34
CA THR A 393 28.77 16.44 -1.54
C THR A 393 29.60 15.26 -2.02
N ALA A 394 29.67 14.21 -1.21
CA ALA A 394 30.28 12.95 -1.61
C ALA A 394 29.24 12.12 -2.37
N THR A 395 29.63 11.56 -3.51
CA THR A 395 28.81 10.63 -4.29
C THR A 395 29.60 9.34 -4.48
N THR A 396 29.06 8.21 -4.02
CA THR A 396 29.59 6.88 -4.31
C THR A 396 28.73 6.28 -5.42
N ALA A 397 29.33 5.95 -6.56
CA ALA A 397 28.67 5.22 -7.64
C ALA A 397 29.11 3.75 -7.60
N THR A 398 28.15 2.84 -7.47
CA THR A 398 28.37 1.39 -7.59
C THR A 398 27.59 0.91 -8.80
N THR A 399 28.26 0.36 -9.80
CA THR A 399 27.62 -0.25 -10.97
C THR A 399 27.75 -1.77 -10.87
N THR A 400 26.63 -2.46 -10.73
CA THR A 400 26.56 -3.93 -10.76
C THR A 400 25.92 -4.35 -12.07
N THR A 401 26.68 -4.99 -12.96
CA THR A 401 26.15 -5.57 -14.20
C THR A 401 25.96 -7.07 -14.01
N ILE A 402 24.71 -7.54 -14.06
CA ILE A 402 24.37 -8.97 -14.04
C ILE A 402 24.01 -9.36 -15.47
N THR A 403 24.79 -10.26 -16.07
CA THR A 403 24.48 -10.83 -17.40
C THR A 403 24.04 -12.28 -17.20
N THR A 404 22.78 -12.58 -17.50
CA THR A 404 22.23 -13.92 -17.44
C THR A 404 22.13 -14.48 -18.86
N THR A 405 22.95 -15.47 -19.20
CA THR A 405 22.80 -16.21 -20.47
C THR A 405 22.19 -17.57 -20.17
N THR A 406 21.05 -17.87 -20.79
CA THR A 406 20.33 -19.13 -20.58
C THR A 406 20.66 -20.12 -21.70
N THR A 407 21.38 -21.19 -21.37
CA THR A 407 21.41 -22.40 -22.21
C THR A 407 20.92 -23.57 -21.35
N ALA A 408 20.04 -24.39 -21.93
CA ALA A 408 19.37 -25.46 -21.23
C ALA A 408 20.36 -26.45 -20.58
N ALA A 409 20.05 -26.79 -19.33
CA ALA A 409 20.78 -27.66 -18.41
C ALA A 409 22.05 -27.05 -17.77
N THR A 410 21.89 -26.72 -16.49
CA THR A 410 22.91 -26.33 -15.49
C THR A 410 23.21 -24.83 -15.42
N THR A 411 22.62 -24.15 -14.42
CA THR A 411 22.92 -22.76 -14.08
C THR A 411 24.24 -22.69 -13.32
N THR A 412 25.26 -22.07 -13.91
CA THR A 412 26.47 -21.65 -13.19
C THR A 412 26.48 -20.13 -13.15
N THR A 413 26.39 -19.56 -11.95
CA THR A 413 26.49 -18.11 -11.71
C THR A 413 27.96 -17.76 -11.52
N THR A 414 28.54 -16.98 -12.43
CA THR A 414 29.90 -16.43 -12.25
C THR A 414 29.78 -14.96 -11.87
N THR A 415 30.07 -14.64 -10.61
CA THR A 415 30.18 -13.26 -10.13
C THR A 415 31.60 -12.77 -10.40
N THR A 416 31.77 -11.78 -11.29
CA THR A 416 33.05 -11.09 -11.44
C THR A 416 32.92 -9.70 -10.84
N THR A 417 33.60 -9.48 -9.71
CA THR A 417 33.71 -8.17 -9.07
C THR A 417 34.97 -7.48 -9.58
N THR A 418 34.83 -6.37 -10.32
CA THR A 418 35.97 -5.50 -10.64
C THR A 418 35.88 -4.26 -9.77
N THR A 419 36.78 -4.17 -8.79
CA THR A 419 36.92 -2.99 -7.93
C THR A 419 38.01 -2.10 -8.51
N THR A 420 37.67 -0.90 -8.99
CA THR A 420 38.66 0.14 -9.26
C THR A 420 38.70 1.09 -8.07
N THR A 421 39.66 0.89 -7.16
CA THR A 421 39.92 1.79 -6.04
C THR A 421 40.83 2.92 -6.50
N THR A 422 40.33 4.16 -6.57
CA THR A 422 41.21 5.33 -6.58
C THR A 422 41.45 5.73 -5.13
N THR A 423 42.65 5.43 -4.62
CA THR A 423 43.06 5.80 -3.26
C THR A 423 43.38 7.29 -3.22
N ILE A 424 42.55 8.08 -2.53
CA ILE A 424 42.95 9.41 -2.04
C ILE A 424 43.31 9.22 -0.56
N THR A 425 44.59 9.38 -0.23
CA THR A 425 45.09 9.31 1.14
C THR A 425 44.61 10.53 1.91
N ILE A 426 43.77 10.32 2.92
CA ILE A 426 43.44 11.32 3.95
C ILE A 426 43.92 10.76 5.28
N THR A 427 44.92 11.42 5.87
CA THR A 427 45.46 11.09 7.18
C THR A 427 44.57 11.72 8.25
N THR A 428 43.90 10.89 9.05
CA THR A 428 43.22 11.34 10.28
C THR A 428 43.58 10.43 11.43
N THR A 429 44.22 11.00 12.45
CA THR A 429 44.64 10.35 13.68
C THR A 429 43.50 10.43 14.70
N THR A 430 42.99 9.30 15.19
CA THR A 430 42.21 9.31 16.44
C THR A 430 42.27 8.00 17.21
N THR A 431 42.29 8.18 18.53
CA THR A 431 42.68 7.30 19.63
C THR A 431 41.66 6.21 19.97
N THR A 432 42.17 5.03 20.31
CA THR A 432 41.43 3.83 20.73
C THR A 432 40.91 3.94 22.17
N THR A 433 39.64 3.57 22.40
CA THR A 433 39.14 3.17 23.73
C THR A 433 38.37 1.85 23.59
N ALA A 434 38.79 0.85 24.37
CA ALA A 434 38.23 -0.50 24.38
C ALA A 434 36.90 -0.57 25.14
N THR A 435 36.00 -1.44 24.71
CA THR A 435 34.82 -1.85 25.50
C THR A 435 34.66 -3.37 25.43
N THR A 436 34.54 -3.96 26.62
CA THR A 436 34.50 -5.40 26.90
C THR A 436 33.10 -5.98 26.62
N THR A 437 33.04 -7.14 25.96
CA THR A 437 31.81 -7.93 25.78
C THR A 437 31.74 -9.02 26.85
N THR A 438 30.58 -9.18 27.50
CA THR A 438 30.30 -10.28 28.44
C THR A 438 29.25 -11.21 27.85
N THR A 439 29.52 -12.51 27.90
CA THR A 439 28.68 -13.61 27.41
C THR A 439 27.66 -14.00 28.48
N THR A 440 26.39 -14.22 28.12
CA THR A 440 25.37 -14.85 28.99
C THR A 440 24.93 -16.21 28.47
N THR A 441 24.77 -17.13 29.43
CA THR A 441 24.58 -18.57 29.32
C THR A 441 23.17 -18.99 28.89
N ALA A 442 23.08 -20.18 28.29
CA ALA A 442 21.87 -20.84 27.79
C ALA A 442 20.80 -21.11 28.86
N ALA A 443 19.53 -21.04 28.45
CA ALA A 443 18.37 -21.41 29.25
C ALA A 443 18.13 -22.93 29.26
N GLN A 444 17.59 -23.39 30.38
CA GLN A 444 17.41 -24.78 30.82
C GLN A 444 16.09 -25.36 30.28
N GLU A 445 16.12 -26.59 29.75
CA GLU A 445 14.94 -27.36 29.33
C GLU A 445 14.12 -27.83 30.56
N CYS A 446 12.78 -27.70 30.49
CA CYS A 446 11.84 -28.21 31.50
C CYS A 446 11.21 -29.53 31.04
N VAL A 447 11.04 -30.49 31.97
CA VAL A 447 10.45 -31.82 31.74
C VAL A 447 9.04 -31.90 32.36
N ASP A 448 8.07 -32.52 31.67
CA ASP A 448 6.67 -32.71 32.10
C ASP A 448 6.53 -33.59 33.36
N GLY A 449 5.64 -33.20 34.29
CA GLY A 449 5.23 -33.97 35.47
C GLY A 449 4.02 -34.90 35.23
N ALA A 450 3.85 -35.91 36.09
CA ALA A 450 2.89 -37.01 35.89
C ALA A 450 1.47 -36.76 36.47
N SER A 451 0.47 -36.89 35.58
CA SER A 451 -0.99 -37.11 35.77
C SER A 451 -1.92 -35.88 35.81
N SER A 452 -3.00 -35.94 35.01
CA SER A 452 -3.95 -34.84 34.74
C SER A 452 -5.15 -34.74 35.70
N GLY A 453 -5.28 -35.65 36.67
CA GLY A 453 -6.43 -35.71 37.57
C GLY A 453 -7.78 -36.08 36.94
N VAL A 454 -7.88 -36.25 35.61
CA VAL A 454 -9.11 -36.61 34.89
C VAL A 454 -9.19 -38.14 34.71
N SER A 455 -10.38 -38.73 34.89
CA SER A 455 -10.60 -40.17 34.66
C SER A 455 -11.71 -40.44 33.62
N SER A 456 -11.52 -41.51 32.84
CA SER A 456 -12.54 -42.07 31.95
C SER A 456 -12.67 -43.56 32.25
N ARG A 457 -13.89 -44.02 32.55
CA ARG A 457 -14.20 -45.41 32.96
C ARG A 457 -13.28 -45.95 34.06
N GLY A 458 -12.94 -45.12 35.05
CA GLY A 458 -12.16 -45.53 36.23
C GLY A 458 -10.63 -45.48 36.07
N SER A 459 -10.09 -45.21 34.88
CA SER A 459 -8.65 -45.04 34.68
C SER A 459 -8.28 -43.55 34.58
N ARG A 460 -7.21 -43.12 35.29
CA ARG A 460 -6.66 -41.76 35.21
C ARG A 460 -5.95 -41.55 33.87
N LEU A 461 -6.27 -40.45 33.20
CA LEU A 461 -5.70 -40.08 31.90
C LEU A 461 -4.39 -39.30 32.06
N ALA A 462 -3.42 -39.54 31.16
CA ALA A 462 -2.19 -38.75 31.09
C ALA A 462 -2.45 -37.37 30.44
N CYS A 463 -1.65 -36.35 30.75
CA CYS A 463 -1.81 -35.00 30.15
C CYS A 463 -1.76 -35.02 28.61
N SER A 464 -0.98 -35.94 28.02
CA SER A 464 -0.92 -36.16 26.57
C SER A 464 -2.26 -36.57 25.95
N GLN A 465 -3.15 -37.21 26.72
CA GLN A 465 -4.47 -37.66 26.26
C GLN A 465 -5.55 -36.57 26.40
N VAL A 466 -5.31 -35.54 27.22
CA VAL A 466 -6.25 -34.42 27.45
C VAL A 466 -6.05 -33.28 26.44
N LYS A 467 -4.88 -33.22 25.76
CA LYS A 467 -4.55 -32.23 24.72
C LYS A 467 -5.57 -32.17 23.57
N ALA A 468 -6.26 -33.26 23.26
CA ALA A 468 -7.24 -33.31 22.16
C ALA A 468 -8.58 -32.61 22.46
N PHE A 469 -8.85 -32.23 23.72
CA PHE A 469 -10.16 -31.68 24.14
C PHE A 469 -10.18 -30.16 24.39
N CYS A 470 -9.05 -29.47 24.30
CA CYS A 470 -9.01 -28.00 24.44
C CYS A 470 -9.34 -27.35 23.09
N ILE A 471 -10.63 -27.10 22.84
CA ILE A 471 -11.12 -26.63 21.54
C ILE A 471 -11.03 -25.10 21.40
N ILE A 472 -10.49 -24.72 20.24
CA ILE A 472 -10.48 -23.46 19.50
C ILE A 472 -11.74 -22.61 19.72
N LYS A 473 -11.56 -21.33 20.04
CA LYS A 473 -12.64 -20.35 20.14
C LYS A 473 -12.91 -19.77 18.75
N LEU A 474 -14.14 -19.92 18.25
CA LEU A 474 -14.62 -19.18 17.06
C LEU A 474 -14.84 -17.70 17.42
N PRO A 475 -14.71 -16.75 16.46
CA PRO A 475 -15.12 -15.37 16.67
C PRO A 475 -16.62 -15.29 17.03
N SER A 476 -16.94 -14.39 17.94
CA SER A 476 -18.20 -14.33 18.66
C SER A 476 -19.35 -13.75 17.84
N HIS A 477 -20.07 -14.59 17.09
CA HIS A 477 -21.49 -14.39 16.76
C HIS A 477 -22.19 -15.76 16.62
N LEU A 478 -22.80 -16.26 17.70
CA LEU A 478 -23.96 -17.18 17.80
C LEU A 478 -24.19 -17.62 19.29
N PRO A 479 -25.39 -18.07 19.70
CA PRO A 479 -25.94 -17.86 21.05
C PRO A 479 -25.46 -18.85 22.13
N GLN A 480 -25.57 -18.40 23.39
CA GLN A 480 -24.98 -18.98 24.60
C GLN A 480 -25.50 -20.39 24.98
N GLY A 481 -24.59 -21.25 25.42
CA GLY A 481 -24.89 -22.53 26.08
C GLY A 481 -23.69 -23.18 26.78
N LYS A 482 -23.58 -22.94 28.10
CA LYS A 482 -22.88 -23.67 29.19
C LYS A 482 -21.76 -24.70 28.86
N SER A 483 -20.54 -24.45 29.36
CA SER A 483 -19.81 -25.27 30.36
C SER A 483 -18.42 -24.65 30.66
N ARG A 484 -18.07 -24.50 31.95
CA ARG A 484 -16.76 -23.99 32.41
C ARG A 484 -15.85 -25.18 32.77
N LEU A 485 -14.62 -25.21 32.27
CA LEU A 485 -13.54 -26.13 32.67
C LEU A 485 -12.49 -25.39 33.51
N SER A 486 -11.87 -26.12 34.46
CA SER A 486 -10.93 -25.60 35.47
C SER A 486 -9.51 -25.38 34.91
N PRO A 487 -8.73 -24.39 35.39
CA PRO A 487 -7.53 -23.88 34.71
C PRO A 487 -6.24 -24.72 34.84
N ALA A 488 -6.22 -25.79 35.63
CA ALA A 488 -4.96 -26.41 36.07
C ALA A 488 -4.24 -27.28 35.01
N CYS A 489 -4.88 -27.64 33.89
CA CYS A 489 -4.25 -28.42 32.81
C CYS A 489 -3.94 -27.62 31.54
N CYS A 490 -4.25 -26.31 31.51
CA CYS A 490 -4.20 -25.48 30.29
C CYS A 490 -3.07 -24.45 30.28
N HIS A 491 -2.11 -24.54 31.21
CA HIS A 491 -0.88 -23.75 31.19
C HIS A 491 0.33 -24.67 31.27
N VAL A 492 0.78 -25.13 30.10
CA VAL A 492 2.19 -25.31 29.71
C VAL A 492 2.28 -25.09 28.22
#